data_AF-A0A662NR15-F1
#
_entry.id   AF-A0A662NR15-F1
#
_cell.length_a   1.000
_cell.length_b   1.000
_cell.length_c   1.000
_cell.angle_alpha   90.00
_cell.angle_beta   90.00
_cell.angle_gamma   90.00
#
_symmetry.space_group_name_H-M   'P 1'
#
loop_
_entity.id
_entity.type
_entity.pdbx_description
1 polymer ?
#
loop_
_entity_poly.entity_id
_entity_poly.type
_entity_poly.pdbx_seq_one_letter_code
_entity_poly.pdbx_strand_id
1 'polypeptide(L)'
;MERINFIFGIHNHQPLGNFGWVFEEAYNRSYRPFMEILEEFPDMKVNIHFSGPLLEWIEENKPDYLDLLKSLIKKGQLEIVVAGFYEPVLAAIPKEDRLVQIEMLKDYARKLGYDAKGVWLTERVWQPELVKSLREAGI
;
A
#
# COMPACT_ATOMS: atom_id res chain seq x y z
N MET A 1 22.89 14.97 22.73
CA MET A 1 22.53 15.34 21.34
C MET A 1 21.34 14.49 20.94
N GLU A 2 20.34 15.08 20.30
CA GLU A 2 19.19 14.34 19.79
C GLU A 2 19.59 13.46 18.60
N ARG A 3 18.87 12.34 18.42
CA ARG A 3 19.02 11.50 17.22
C ARG A 3 18.17 12.06 16.08
N ILE A 4 18.53 11.73 14.85
CA ILE A 4 17.71 11.98 13.67
C ILE A 4 16.66 10.87 13.50
N ASN A 5 15.42 11.26 13.23
CA ASN A 5 14.37 10.32 12.85
C ASN A 5 14.45 10.03 11.35
N PHE A 6 14.25 8.78 10.95
CA PHE A 6 14.24 8.36 9.55
C PHE A 6 12.99 7.55 9.24
N ILE A 7 12.34 7.88 8.13
CA ILE A 7 11.18 7.16 7.60
C ILE A 7 11.60 6.53 6.27
N PHE A 8 11.47 5.20 6.20
CA PHE A 8 11.66 4.45 4.97
C PHE A 8 10.31 3.96 4.46
N GLY A 9 10.07 4.07 3.16
CA GLY A 9 8.85 3.56 2.56
C GLY A 9 8.97 3.24 1.07
N ILE A 10 8.11 2.33 0.62
CA ILE A 10 8.06 1.86 -0.76
C ILE A 10 6.62 1.81 -1.27
N HIS A 11 6.48 1.87 -2.59
CA HIS A 11 5.21 1.87 -3.29
C HIS A 11 5.21 0.80 -4.37
N ASN A 12 4.33 -0.19 -4.21
CA ASN A 12 4.18 -1.31 -5.12
C ASN A 12 2.85 -1.17 -5.86
N HIS A 13 2.94 -1.08 -7.19
CA HIS A 13 1.78 -0.96 -8.05
C HIS A 13 1.96 -1.85 -9.29
N GLN A 14 0.86 -2.47 -9.73
CA GLN A 14 0.72 -3.04 -11.05
C GLN A 14 -0.59 -2.56 -11.69
N PRO A 15 -0.54 -1.90 -12.86
CA PRO A 15 -1.74 -1.40 -13.52
C PRO A 15 -2.61 -2.53 -14.04
N LEU A 16 -3.93 -2.33 -14.00
CA LEU A 16 -4.88 -3.22 -14.67
C LEU A 16 -4.56 -3.30 -16.17
N GLY A 17 -4.63 -4.52 -16.70
CA GLY A 17 -4.28 -4.81 -18.10
C GLY A 17 -2.82 -5.23 -18.33
N ASN A 18 -1.96 -5.21 -17.30
CA ASN A 18 -0.65 -5.84 -17.41
C ASN A 18 -0.75 -7.36 -17.62
N PHE A 19 0.25 -7.92 -18.30
CA PHE A 19 0.33 -9.37 -18.48
C PHE A 19 0.62 -10.08 -17.16
N GLY A 20 0.07 -11.29 -16.97
CA GLY A 20 0.27 -12.06 -15.73
C GLY A 20 1.74 -12.34 -15.40
N TRP A 21 2.61 -12.52 -16.41
CA TRP A 21 4.04 -12.72 -16.20
C TRP A 21 4.74 -11.49 -15.60
N VAL A 22 4.21 -10.28 -15.82
CA VAL A 22 4.75 -9.05 -15.24
C VAL A 22 4.52 -9.02 -13.73
N PHE A 23 3.34 -9.44 -13.27
CA PHE A 23 3.04 -9.58 -11.84
C PHE A 23 3.93 -10.65 -11.20
N GLU A 24 4.03 -11.82 -11.83
CA GLU A 24 4.85 -12.93 -11.32
C GLU A 24 6.33 -12.54 -11.27
N GLU A 25 6.86 -11.87 -12.29
CA GLU A 25 8.24 -11.38 -12.30
C GLU A 25 8.47 -10.35 -11.18
N ALA A 26 7.61 -9.32 -11.07
CA ALA A 26 7.75 -8.29 -10.06
C ALA A 26 7.66 -8.86 -8.63
N TYR A 27 6.78 -9.84 -8.41
CA TYR A 27 6.70 -10.57 -7.15
C TYR A 27 7.99 -11.32 -6.83
N ASN A 28 8.46 -12.15 -7.76
CA ASN A 28 9.65 -12.98 -7.54
C ASN A 28 10.94 -12.16 -7.39
N ARG A 29 11.01 -11.01 -8.05
CA ARG A 29 12.22 -10.17 -8.10
C ARG A 29 12.25 -9.05 -7.06
N SER A 30 11.09 -8.59 -6.60
CA SER A 30 10.99 -7.42 -5.73
C SER A 30 10.12 -7.68 -4.51
N TYR A 31 8.82 -7.92 -4.69
CA TYR A 31 7.88 -7.90 -3.56
C TYR A 31 8.23 -8.97 -2.51
N ARG A 32 8.43 -10.21 -2.94
CA ARG A 32 8.80 -11.32 -2.05
C ARG A 32 10.18 -11.12 -1.39
N PRO A 33 11.30 -11.03 -2.16
CA PRO A 33 12.62 -10.98 -1.54
C PRO A 33 12.82 -9.76 -0.63
N PHE A 34 12.16 -8.63 -0.93
CA PHE A 34 12.21 -7.46 -0.05
C PHE A 34 11.61 -7.77 1.34
N MET A 35 10.47 -8.45 1.39
CA MET A 35 9.82 -8.79 2.66
C MET A 35 10.49 -9.93 3.41
N GLU A 36 11.02 -10.92 2.70
CA GLU A 36 11.79 -12.01 3.31
C GLU A 36 13.04 -11.45 4.00
N ILE A 37 13.76 -10.53 3.34
CA ILE A 37 14.90 -9.85 3.96
C ILE A 37 14.44 -8.95 5.12
N LEU A 38 13.34 -8.22 4.98
CA LEU A 38 12.81 -7.40 6.09
C LEU A 38 12.54 -8.23 7.36
N GLU A 39 12.03 -9.45 7.21
CA GLU A 39 11.79 -10.35 8.34
C GLU A 39 13.07 -10.72 9.12
N GLU A 40 14.22 -10.78 8.44
CA GLU A 40 15.52 -11.08 9.06
C GLU A 40 16.04 -9.94 9.96
N PHE A 41 15.49 -8.72 9.86
CA PHE A 41 15.91 -7.55 10.63
C PHE A 41 14.74 -7.01 11.49
N PRO A 42 14.49 -7.56 12.70
CA PRO A 42 13.32 -7.24 13.52
C PRO A 42 13.14 -5.76 13.89
N ASP A 43 14.23 -4.98 13.93
CA ASP A 43 14.20 -3.56 14.27
C ASP A 43 13.91 -2.64 13.07
N MET A 44 13.97 -3.18 11.84
CA MET A 44 13.71 -2.42 10.63
C MET A 44 12.21 -2.13 10.47
N LYS A 45 11.89 -0.89 10.12
CA LYS A 45 10.51 -0.41 9.94
C LYS A 45 10.32 0.14 8.54
N VAL A 46 9.21 -0.23 7.89
CA VAL A 46 8.88 0.18 6.53
C VAL A 46 7.43 0.62 6.45
N ASN A 47 7.20 1.74 5.77
CA ASN A 47 5.87 2.20 5.36
C ASN A 47 5.63 1.68 3.95
N ILE A 48 4.58 0.91 3.72
CA ILE A 48 4.37 0.27 2.43
C ILE A 48 2.98 0.52 1.86
N HIS A 49 2.98 0.88 0.59
CA HIS A 49 1.78 0.97 -0.23
C HIS A 49 1.70 -0.21 -1.22
N PHE A 50 0.53 -0.84 -1.32
CA PHE A 50 0.18 -1.77 -2.39
C PHE A 50 -1.10 -1.30 -3.09
N SER A 51 -1.12 -1.26 -4.41
CA SER A 51 -2.37 -1.02 -5.17
C SER A 51 -3.35 -2.19 -5.00
N GLY A 52 -4.66 -1.91 -5.07
CA GLY A 52 -5.73 -2.91 -4.95
C GLY A 52 -5.59 -4.11 -5.89
N PRO A 53 -5.44 -3.93 -7.22
CA PRO A 53 -5.24 -5.03 -8.17
C PRO A 53 -4.04 -5.93 -7.84
N LEU A 54 -2.98 -5.35 -7.28
CA LEU A 54 -1.82 -6.12 -6.84
C LEU A 54 -2.15 -6.97 -5.61
N LEU A 55 -2.90 -6.45 -4.64
CA LEU A 55 -3.37 -7.23 -3.49
C LEU A 55 -4.32 -8.35 -3.91
N GLU A 56 -5.23 -8.11 -4.84
CA GLU A 56 -6.12 -9.14 -5.41
C GLU A 56 -5.31 -10.25 -6.10
N TRP A 57 -4.31 -9.88 -6.91
CA TRP A 57 -3.42 -10.86 -7.54
C TRP A 57 -2.63 -11.67 -6.52
N ILE A 58 -2.11 -11.03 -5.46
CA ILE A 58 -1.40 -11.71 -4.37
C ILE A 58 -2.33 -12.67 -3.63
N GLU A 59 -3.56 -12.27 -3.33
CA GLU A 59 -4.54 -13.11 -2.63
C GLU A 59 -4.85 -14.39 -3.41
N GLU A 60 -5.03 -14.28 -4.73
CA GLU A 60 -5.31 -15.42 -5.60
C GLU A 60 -4.08 -16.32 -5.81
N ASN A 61 -2.88 -15.75 -5.95
CA ASN A 61 -1.71 -16.50 -6.44
C ASN A 61 -0.67 -16.82 -5.38
N LYS A 62 -0.55 -15.99 -4.33
CA LYS A 62 0.52 -16.00 -3.31
C LYS A 62 -0.07 -15.76 -1.90
N PRO A 63 -1.09 -16.50 -1.44
CA PRO A 63 -1.76 -16.25 -0.16
C PRO A 63 -0.81 -16.23 1.05
N ASP A 64 0.24 -17.06 1.04
CA ASP A 64 1.27 -17.11 2.08
C ASP A 64 1.99 -15.76 2.28
N TYR A 65 2.10 -14.95 1.22
CA TYR A 65 2.68 -13.61 1.31
C TYR A 65 1.82 -12.67 2.14
N LEU A 66 0.48 -12.80 2.09
CA LEU A 66 -0.41 -12.01 2.94
C LEU A 66 -0.22 -12.36 4.42
N ASP A 67 0.06 -13.62 4.73
CA ASP A 67 0.34 -14.05 6.10
C ASP A 67 1.70 -13.55 6.59
N LEU A 68 2.71 -13.50 5.72
CA LEU A 68 3.97 -12.80 5.99
C LEU A 68 3.74 -11.31 6.28
N LEU A 69 2.94 -10.60 5.47
CA LEU A 69 2.60 -9.20 5.72
C LEU A 69 1.90 -9.01 7.07
N LYS A 70 0.90 -9.83 7.40
CA LYS A 70 0.22 -9.80 8.71
C LYS A 70 1.19 -10.06 9.87
N SER A 71 2.13 -10.98 9.71
CA SER A 71 3.19 -11.26 10.69
C SER A 71 4.06 -10.03 10.94
N LEU A 72 4.54 -9.38 9.87
CA LEU A 72 5.37 -8.18 9.95
C LEU A 72 4.61 -6.97 10.53
N ILE A 73 3.32 -6.82 10.20
CA ILE A 73 2.43 -5.83 10.83
C ILE A 73 2.33 -6.09 12.34
N LYS A 74 2.07 -7.34 12.75
CA LYS A 74 1.96 -7.72 14.16
C LYS A 74 3.26 -7.49 14.94
N LYS A 75 4.42 -7.67 14.29
CA LYS A 75 5.75 -7.37 14.83
C LYS A 75 6.06 -5.87 14.88
N GLY A 76 5.22 -5.00 14.31
CA GLY A 76 5.43 -3.55 14.27
C GLY A 76 6.47 -3.10 13.24
N GLN A 77 6.80 -3.95 12.27
CA GLN A 77 7.76 -3.66 11.21
C GLN A 77 7.11 -2.98 9.99
N LEU A 78 5.80 -3.14 9.81
CA LEU A 78 5.06 -2.55 8.69
C LEU A 78 3.96 -1.59 9.14
N GLU A 79 3.92 -0.43 8.50
CA GLU A 79 2.76 0.46 8.43
C GLU A 79 2.18 0.39 7.01
N ILE A 80 0.89 0.13 6.90
CA ILE A 80 0.19 0.09 5.61
C ILE A 80 -0.28 1.49 5.24
N VAL A 81 0.20 1.96 4.09
CA VAL A 81 -0.20 3.20 3.44
C VAL A 81 -1.19 2.87 2.32
N VAL A 82 -2.29 3.60 2.22
CA VAL A 82 -3.33 3.39 1.20
C VAL A 82 -3.31 4.49 0.12
N ALA A 83 -4.22 4.42 -0.83
CA ALA A 83 -4.46 5.36 -1.92
C ALA A 83 -5.83 5.03 -2.51
N GLY A 84 -6.14 5.50 -3.73
CA GLY A 84 -7.27 4.93 -4.46
C GLY A 84 -6.99 3.49 -4.89
N PHE A 85 -7.96 2.58 -4.68
CA PHE A 85 -7.80 1.14 -4.90
C PHE A 85 -7.21 0.78 -6.27
N TYR A 86 -7.73 1.38 -7.34
CA TYR A 86 -7.28 1.12 -8.71
C TYR A 86 -6.19 2.09 -9.21
N GLU A 87 -5.51 2.78 -8.29
CA GLU A 87 -4.47 3.78 -8.58
C GLU A 87 -4.93 4.92 -9.50
N PRO A 88 -6.10 5.54 -9.26
CA PRO A 88 -6.45 6.76 -9.94
C PRO A 88 -5.55 7.91 -9.45
N VAL A 89 -5.19 8.81 -10.36
CA VAL A 89 -4.77 10.15 -9.96
C VAL A 89 -5.98 10.82 -9.31
N LEU A 90 -5.99 10.95 -7.97
CA LEU A 90 -7.16 11.41 -7.22
C LEU A 90 -7.70 12.76 -7.75
N ALA A 91 -6.81 13.68 -8.12
CA ALA A 91 -7.18 14.98 -8.67
C ALA A 91 -7.92 14.91 -10.03
N ALA A 92 -7.81 13.79 -10.76
CA ALA A 92 -8.39 13.61 -12.09
C ALA A 92 -9.75 12.88 -12.09
N ILE A 93 -10.23 12.44 -10.93
CA ILE A 93 -11.52 11.75 -10.79
C ILE A 93 -12.52 12.55 -9.94
N PRO A 94 -13.85 12.31 -10.10
CA PRO A 94 -14.88 12.89 -9.25
C PRO A 94 -14.62 12.67 -7.75
N LYS A 95 -15.05 13.62 -6.92
CA LYS A 95 -14.81 13.57 -5.46
C LYS A 95 -15.47 12.36 -4.80
N GLU A 96 -16.63 11.95 -5.31
CA GLU A 96 -17.41 10.81 -4.84
C GLU A 96 -16.61 9.52 -5.07
N ASP A 97 -15.98 9.39 -6.23
CA ASP A 97 -15.14 8.24 -6.59
C ASP A 97 -13.89 8.17 -5.72
N ARG A 98 -13.29 9.31 -5.34
CA ARG A 98 -12.12 9.34 -4.44
C ARG A 98 -12.41 8.63 -3.12
N LEU A 99 -13.59 8.87 -2.53
CA LEU A 99 -13.95 8.29 -1.23
C LEU A 99 -14.07 6.77 -1.32
N VAL A 100 -14.79 6.28 -2.34
CA VAL A 100 -14.98 4.85 -2.54
C VAL A 100 -13.64 4.17 -2.84
N GLN A 101 -12.83 4.77 -3.71
CA GLN A 101 -11.51 4.27 -4.07
C GLN A 101 -10.59 4.14 -2.83
N ILE A 102 -10.56 5.15 -1.96
CA ILE A 102 -9.74 5.09 -0.74
C ILE A 102 -10.30 4.09 0.25
N GLU A 103 -11.62 4.08 0.47
CA GLU A 103 -12.22 3.18 1.45
C GLU A 103 -12.08 1.71 1.07
N MET A 104 -12.17 1.37 -0.22
CA MET A 104 -11.89 0.02 -0.72
C MET A 104 -10.49 -0.47 -0.36
N LEU A 105 -9.47 0.40 -0.45
CA LEU A 105 -8.11 0.02 -0.10
C LEU A 105 -7.87 0.02 1.43
N LYS A 106 -8.57 0.89 2.17
CA LYS A 106 -8.62 0.82 3.64
C LYS A 106 -9.27 -0.46 4.13
N ASP A 107 -10.32 -0.94 3.49
CA ASP A 107 -10.93 -2.24 3.77
C ASP A 107 -9.91 -3.37 3.64
N TYR A 108 -9.11 -3.37 2.56
CA TYR A 108 -8.03 -4.34 2.39
C TYR A 108 -6.93 -4.21 3.45
N ALA A 109 -6.50 -2.99 3.78
CA ALA A 109 -5.55 -2.77 4.87
C ALA A 109 -6.09 -3.31 6.21
N ARG A 110 -7.38 -3.10 6.50
CA ARG A 110 -8.06 -3.65 7.69
C ARG A 110 -8.05 -5.18 7.70
N LYS A 111 -8.24 -5.84 6.54
CA LYS A 111 -8.10 -7.31 6.42
C LYS A 111 -6.67 -7.81 6.71
N LEU A 112 -5.66 -7.00 6.40
CA LEU A 112 -4.26 -7.26 6.76
C LEU A 112 -3.94 -6.97 8.24
N GLY A 113 -4.91 -6.44 9.00
CA GLY A 113 -4.75 -6.13 10.42
C GLY A 113 -4.16 -4.74 10.68
N TYR A 114 -4.25 -3.81 9.73
CA TYR A 114 -3.78 -2.43 9.90
C TYR A 114 -4.88 -1.40 9.59
N ASP A 115 -5.13 -0.46 10.50
CA ASP A 115 -6.06 0.64 10.28
C ASP A 115 -5.32 1.85 9.67
N ALA A 116 -5.24 1.88 8.34
CA ALA A 116 -4.43 2.84 7.59
C ALA A 116 -4.83 4.30 7.85
N LYS A 117 -3.83 5.14 8.10
CA LYS A 117 -3.95 6.60 8.31
C LYS A 117 -3.19 7.44 7.30
N GLY A 118 -2.36 6.83 6.47
CA GLY A 118 -1.57 7.51 5.44
C GLY A 118 -2.10 7.24 4.04
N VAL A 119 -1.95 8.24 3.15
CA VAL A 119 -2.15 8.07 1.70
C VAL A 119 -0.84 8.28 0.94
N TRP A 120 -0.51 7.33 0.07
CA TRP A 120 0.44 7.54 -1.02
C TRP A 120 -0.30 8.25 -2.16
N LEU A 121 0.10 9.49 -2.43
CA LEU A 121 -0.55 10.26 -3.48
C LEU A 121 -0.07 9.74 -4.85
N THR A 122 -0.91 8.99 -5.55
CA THR A 122 -0.64 8.45 -6.90
C THR A 122 -0.10 9.55 -7.83
N GLU A 123 1.09 9.31 -8.38
CA GLU A 123 1.88 10.28 -9.16
C GLU A 123 2.17 11.65 -8.52
N ARG A 124 1.91 11.78 -7.21
CA ARG A 124 2.15 12.99 -6.41
C ARG A 124 1.47 14.24 -6.98
N VAL A 125 0.38 14.05 -7.73
CA VAL A 125 -0.44 15.13 -8.30
C VAL A 125 -1.30 15.78 -7.23
N TRP A 126 -0.85 16.93 -6.73
CA TRP A 126 -1.55 17.67 -5.69
C TRP A 126 -2.55 18.69 -6.25
N GLN A 127 -3.72 18.77 -5.61
CA GLN A 127 -4.64 19.91 -5.70
C GLN A 127 -5.15 20.27 -4.30
N PRO A 128 -5.36 21.57 -3.98
CA PRO A 128 -5.79 21.99 -2.64
C PRO A 128 -7.06 21.29 -2.13
N GLU A 129 -8.00 20.98 -3.02
CA GLU A 129 -9.27 20.33 -2.65
C GLU A 129 -9.10 18.87 -2.20
N LEU A 130 -7.95 18.24 -2.48
CA LEU A 130 -7.66 16.89 -1.97
C LEU A 130 -7.66 16.84 -0.44
N VAL A 131 -7.35 17.96 0.24
CA VAL A 131 -7.47 18.05 1.71
C VAL A 131 -8.86 17.60 2.17
N LYS A 132 -9.92 18.03 1.48
CA LYS A 132 -11.30 17.69 1.86
C LYS A 132 -11.58 16.20 1.64
N SER A 133 -11.23 15.68 0.46
CA SER A 133 -11.44 14.26 0.11
C SER A 133 -10.67 13.32 1.04
N LEU A 134 -9.40 13.62 1.34
CA LEU A 134 -8.58 12.82 2.24
C LEU A 134 -9.18 12.79 3.65
N ARG A 135 -9.57 13.97 4.18
CA ARG A 135 -10.19 14.05 5.51
C ARG A 135 -11.52 13.33 5.60
N GLU A 136 -12.36 13.39 4.57
CA GLU A 136 -13.62 12.64 4.51
C GLU A 136 -13.38 11.12 4.50
N ALA A 137 -12.30 10.65 3.87
CA ALA A 137 -11.89 9.25 3.90
C ALA A 137 -11.22 8.83 5.23
N GLY A 138 -11.10 9.74 6.20
CA GLY A 138 -10.47 9.47 7.50
C GLY A 138 -8.95 9.32 7.44
N ILE A 139 -8.34 9.94 6.43
CA ILE A 139 -6.89 10.12 6.29
C ILE A 139 -6.50 11.43 6.99
#